data_AF-A0A7C2FE59-F1
#
_entry.id   AF-A0A7C2FE59-F1
#
_cell.length_a   1.000
_cell.length_b   1.000
_cell.length_c   1.000
_cell.angle_alpha   90.00
_cell.angle_beta   90.00
_cell.angle_gamma   90.00
#
_symmetry.space_group_name_H-M   'P 1'
#
loop_
_entity.id
_entity.type
_entity.pdbx_description
1 polymer ?
#
loop_
_entity_poly.entity_id
_entity_poly.type
_entity_poly.pdbx_seq_one_letter_code
_entity_poly.pdbx_strand_id
1 'polypeptide(L)'
;FTVPVILLGCISPFAIRLQSHSVASTGHTAGTIYALSTLGSILGTFLPTLLVIPRLGTSNTFLLCSLVLLVVSLAGLFSRLGARAAWYLLLPLLIFLLWLLLPGGPVKPVPGLIYEKESSYNYIQVADQGGRRVLMLNEGQAVHSAYRPGNVLSGGVWDYFLLAPYFGAFPDPVQMDRICMIGLAAGTASKEYTAIYGPVAIDGVELDPEIVGVGRRFFAMDEPNLQVYVEDGRYFLRRTDHTYDVIIADAYRQPYIPFHLTTREFFALTLERLNDGGVVMVNAGRTASDFRLVHVLASTMREVFETVLILDVPGVSNSLVVGTQQPTTLDQVCQRLDTISNVWLAQVANQAAGRIRVFSGEGLVLTDGRAPVEQLTHSIILRYVLEGE
;
A
#
# COMPACT_ATOMS: atom_id res chain seq x y z
N PHE A 1 -0.05 19.83 14.24
CA PHE A 1 -0.86 19.30 15.36
C PHE A 1 -0.41 19.71 16.77
N THR A 2 0.73 20.39 16.93
CA THR A 2 1.33 20.67 18.26
C THR A 2 0.44 21.51 19.18
N VAL A 3 -0.17 22.60 18.69
CA VAL A 3 -0.93 23.53 19.55
C VAL A 3 -2.19 22.88 20.17
N PRO A 4 -3.10 22.22 19.41
CA PRO A 4 -4.26 21.57 20.02
C PRO A 4 -3.91 20.48 21.03
N VAL A 5 -2.85 19.71 20.76
CA VAL A 5 -2.39 18.63 21.66
C VAL A 5 -1.83 19.20 22.96
N ILE A 6 -1.07 20.29 22.90
CA ILE A 6 -0.60 21.00 24.10
C ILE A 6 -1.79 21.47 24.94
N LEU A 7 -2.79 22.11 24.31
CA LEU A 7 -3.97 22.62 25.02
C LEU A 7 -4.76 21.49 25.70
N LEU A 8 -4.93 20.35 25.02
CA LEU A 8 -5.55 19.15 25.61
C LEU A 8 -4.72 18.59 26.77
N GLY A 9 -3.40 18.54 26.62
CA GLY A 9 -2.47 18.08 27.67
C GLY A 9 -2.52 18.95 28.92
N CYS A 10 -2.81 20.26 28.78
CA CYS A 10 -2.95 21.16 29.92
C CYS A 10 -4.20 20.91 30.78
N ILE A 11 -5.22 20.20 30.28
CA ILE A 11 -6.50 20.02 30.99
C ILE A 11 -6.29 19.33 32.34
N SER A 12 -5.51 18.25 32.39
CA SER A 12 -5.34 17.46 33.63
C SER A 12 -4.61 18.26 34.73
N PRO A 13 -3.46 18.92 34.47
CA PRO A 13 -2.81 19.79 35.46
C PRO A 13 -3.70 20.93 35.98
N PHE A 14 -4.47 21.59 35.10
CA PHE A 14 -5.40 22.64 35.51
C PHE A 14 -6.55 22.09 36.37
N ALA A 15 -7.12 20.95 36.01
CA ALA A 15 -8.17 20.31 36.78
C ALA A 15 -7.70 19.93 38.20
N ILE A 16 -6.49 19.37 38.32
CA ILE A 16 -5.89 19.03 39.61
C ILE A 16 -5.72 20.28 40.46
N ARG A 17 -5.13 21.35 39.89
CA ARG A 17 -4.91 22.62 40.60
C ARG A 17 -6.20 23.28 41.07
N LEU A 18 -7.27 23.20 40.27
CA LEU A 18 -8.57 23.78 40.62
C LEU A 18 -9.32 23.00 41.71
N GLN A 19 -9.06 21.69 41.86
CA GLN A 19 -9.70 20.85 42.87
C GLN A 19 -8.85 20.64 44.14
N SER A 20 -7.55 20.94 44.10
CA SER A 20 -6.66 20.82 45.25
C SER A 20 -6.82 22.00 46.22
N HIS A 21 -7.66 21.84 47.24
CA HIS A 21 -7.87 22.86 48.27
C HIS A 21 -7.06 22.62 49.57
N SER A 22 -6.46 21.43 49.77
CA SER A 22 -5.58 21.13 50.91
C SER A 22 -4.56 20.03 50.60
N VAL A 23 -3.37 20.09 51.22
CA VAL A 23 -2.27 19.12 51.01
C VAL A 23 -2.70 17.67 51.28
N ALA A 24 -3.61 17.46 52.24
CA ALA A 24 -4.13 16.13 52.60
C ALA A 24 -5.10 15.53 51.55
N SER A 25 -5.78 16.36 50.75
CA SER A 25 -6.74 15.91 49.71
C SER A 25 -6.12 15.84 48.31
N THR A 26 -5.00 16.53 48.09
CA THR A 26 -4.31 16.60 46.80
C THR A 26 -3.95 15.22 46.23
N GLY A 27 -3.53 14.26 47.07
CA GLY A 27 -3.17 12.92 46.62
C GLY A 27 -4.36 12.13 46.04
N HIS A 28 -5.51 12.15 46.73
CA HIS A 28 -6.72 11.45 46.28
C HIS A 28 -7.33 12.12 45.03
N THR A 29 -7.38 13.45 45.01
CA THR A 29 -7.86 14.23 43.85
C THR A 29 -7.00 13.98 42.62
N ALA A 30 -5.68 14.03 42.77
CA ALA A 30 -4.77 13.69 41.68
C ALA A 30 -4.99 12.24 41.21
N GLY A 31 -5.04 11.27 42.12
CA GLY A 31 -5.26 9.87 41.78
C GLY A 31 -6.57 9.62 41.02
N THR A 32 -7.66 10.27 41.42
CA THR A 32 -8.97 10.14 40.75
C THR A 32 -8.94 10.75 39.33
N ILE A 33 -8.36 11.93 39.17
CA ILE A 33 -8.23 12.58 37.86
C ILE A 33 -7.34 11.74 36.93
N TYR A 34 -6.24 11.18 37.45
CA TYR A 34 -5.40 10.27 36.69
C TYR A 34 -6.14 9.00 36.28
N ALA A 35 -6.88 8.35 37.18
CA ALA A 35 -7.67 7.16 36.85
C ALA A 35 -8.71 7.42 35.75
N LEU A 36 -9.43 8.55 35.82
CA LEU A 36 -10.36 8.98 34.79
C LEU A 36 -9.66 9.27 33.45
N SER A 37 -8.51 9.93 33.49
CA SER A 37 -7.69 10.20 32.30
C SER A 37 -7.21 8.91 31.62
N THR A 38 -6.80 7.92 32.41
CA THR A 38 -6.41 6.59 31.89
C THR A 38 -7.59 5.89 31.23
N LEU A 39 -8.75 5.84 31.88
CA LEU A 39 -9.95 5.25 31.29
C LEU A 39 -10.37 5.95 29.99
N GLY A 40 -10.36 7.29 30.01
CA GLY A 40 -10.63 8.11 28.83
C GLY A 40 -9.62 7.87 27.70
N SER A 41 -8.34 7.66 28.02
CA SER A 41 -7.30 7.37 27.03
C SER A 41 -7.45 5.98 26.40
N ILE A 42 -7.86 4.98 27.19
CA ILE A 42 -8.19 3.65 26.67
C ILE A 42 -9.34 3.76 25.68
N LEU A 43 -10.45 4.40 26.07
CA LEU A 43 -11.59 4.62 25.18
C LEU A 43 -11.21 5.45 23.96
N GLY A 44 -10.44 6.52 24.16
CA GLY A 44 -9.97 7.42 23.10
C GLY A 44 -8.96 6.77 22.14
N THR A 45 -8.36 5.65 22.53
CA THR A 45 -7.47 4.87 21.65
C THR A 45 -8.27 3.85 20.83
N PHE A 46 -9.18 3.12 21.47
CA PHE A 46 -9.93 2.05 20.79
C PHE A 46 -11.13 2.56 19.98
N LEU A 47 -11.91 3.50 20.51
CA LEU A 47 -13.15 3.96 19.88
C LEU A 47 -12.87 4.64 18.52
N PRO A 48 -11.95 5.61 18.39
CA PRO A 48 -11.63 6.19 17.09
C PRO A 48 -11.07 5.14 16.13
N THR A 49 -10.10 4.35 16.56
CA THR A 49 -9.36 3.41 15.70
C THR A 49 -10.23 2.27 15.19
N LEU A 50 -11.07 1.67 16.04
CA LEU A 50 -11.84 0.47 15.68
C LEU A 50 -13.25 0.77 15.18
N LEU A 51 -13.82 1.94 15.49
CA LEU A 51 -15.24 2.20 15.24
C LEU A 51 -15.52 3.48 14.47
N VAL A 52 -14.85 4.60 14.81
CA VAL A 52 -15.19 5.91 14.22
C VAL A 52 -14.45 6.13 12.90
N ILE A 53 -13.13 5.96 12.86
CA ILE A 53 -12.31 6.15 11.65
C ILE A 53 -12.76 5.19 10.53
N PRO A 54 -12.95 3.88 10.76
CA PRO A 54 -13.37 2.98 9.69
C PRO A 54 -14.75 3.29 9.11
N ARG A 55 -15.64 3.94 9.87
CA ARG A 55 -17.02 4.23 9.43
C ARG A 55 -17.21 5.65 8.89
N LEU A 56 -16.59 6.63 9.51
CA LEU A 56 -16.79 8.05 9.21
C LEU A 56 -15.61 8.64 8.43
N GLY A 57 -14.46 7.98 8.39
CA GLY A 57 -13.20 8.53 7.89
C GLY A 57 -12.49 9.40 8.93
N THR A 58 -11.25 9.78 8.64
CA THR A 58 -10.40 10.51 9.58
C THR A 58 -10.89 11.94 9.78
N SER A 59 -11.22 12.65 8.69
CA SER A 59 -11.70 14.04 8.74
C SER A 59 -12.96 14.20 9.60
N ASN A 60 -13.95 13.32 9.42
CA ASN A 60 -15.19 13.38 10.19
C ASN A 60 -14.98 12.93 11.64
N THR A 61 -14.04 12.02 11.90
CA THR A 61 -13.65 11.66 13.27
C THR A 61 -13.10 12.87 14.01
N PHE A 62 -12.23 13.66 13.38
CA PHE A 62 -11.73 14.90 13.97
C PHE A 62 -12.85 15.92 14.22
N LEU A 63 -13.77 16.08 13.28
CA LEU A 63 -14.93 16.97 13.46
C LEU A 63 -15.81 16.52 14.63
N LEU A 64 -16.08 15.21 14.74
CA LEU A 64 -16.86 14.65 15.85
C LEU A 64 -16.17 14.89 17.20
N CYS A 65 -14.88 14.57 17.32
CA CYS A 65 -14.11 14.80 18.55
C CYS A 65 -14.07 16.30 18.92
N SER A 66 -13.87 17.16 17.92
CA SER A 66 -13.88 18.62 18.11
C SER A 66 -15.24 19.13 18.58
N LEU A 67 -16.33 18.60 18.02
CA LEU A 67 -17.69 18.94 18.41
C LEU A 67 -17.99 18.51 19.86
N VAL A 68 -17.57 17.30 20.25
CA VAL A 68 -17.73 16.82 21.63
C VAL A 68 -16.99 17.72 22.61
N LEU A 69 -15.73 18.08 22.32
CA LEU A 69 -14.94 19.00 23.15
C LEU A 69 -15.57 20.39 23.22
N LEU A 70 -16.10 20.89 22.10
CA LEU A 70 -16.78 22.17 22.04
C LEU A 70 -18.05 22.17 22.90
N VAL A 71 -18.87 21.14 22.80
CA VAL A 71 -20.11 20.99 23.59
C VAL A 71 -19.80 20.95 25.09
N VAL A 72 -18.81 20.16 25.51
CA VAL A 72 -18.37 20.10 26.92
C VAL A 72 -17.88 21.46 27.41
N SER A 73 -17.07 22.14 26.59
CA SER A 73 -16.53 23.47 26.93
C SER A 73 -17.63 24.53 27.06
N LEU A 74 -18.58 24.55 26.12
CA LEU A 74 -19.72 25.46 26.15
C LEU A 74 -20.64 25.17 27.34
N ALA A 75 -20.98 23.90 27.60
CA ALA A 75 -21.78 23.52 28.77
C ALA A 75 -21.14 24.02 30.08
N GLY A 76 -19.82 23.86 30.22
CA GLY A 76 -19.04 24.41 31.33
C GLY A 76 -19.15 25.94 31.43
N LEU A 77 -18.98 26.65 30.31
CA LEU A 77 -19.09 28.11 30.27
C LEU A 77 -20.50 28.61 30.61
N PHE A 78 -21.55 27.99 30.04
CA PHE A 78 -22.94 28.34 30.34
C PHE A 78 -23.29 28.11 31.82
N SER A 79 -22.76 27.03 32.42
CA SER A 79 -22.99 26.75 33.86
C SER A 79 -22.38 27.82 34.78
N ARG A 80 -21.36 28.56 34.33
CA ARG A 80 -20.64 29.56 35.14
C ARG A 80 -20.99 31.01 34.80
N LEU A 81 -21.19 31.31 33.51
CA LEU A 81 -21.37 32.67 32.99
C LEU A 81 -22.82 32.95 32.54
N GLY A 82 -23.69 31.94 32.52
CA GLY A 82 -25.07 32.06 32.08
C GLY A 82 -25.17 32.58 30.64
N ALA A 83 -26.08 33.53 30.39
CA ALA A 83 -26.29 34.12 29.06
C ALA A 83 -25.06 34.81 28.48
N ARG A 84 -24.09 35.25 29.31
CA ARG A 84 -22.84 35.86 28.82
C ARG A 84 -21.96 34.85 28.07
N ALA A 85 -22.15 33.56 28.31
CA ALA A 85 -21.45 32.51 27.57
C ALA A 85 -21.80 32.49 26.08
N ALA A 86 -22.94 33.07 25.68
CA ALA A 86 -23.37 33.14 24.29
C ALA A 86 -22.38 33.87 23.38
N TRP A 87 -21.59 34.82 23.91
CA TRP A 87 -20.53 35.48 23.13
C TRP A 87 -19.46 34.50 22.64
N TYR A 88 -19.22 33.41 23.37
CA TYR A 88 -18.26 32.37 22.95
C TYR A 88 -18.80 31.49 21.81
N LEU A 89 -20.10 31.55 21.49
CA LEU A 89 -20.67 30.88 20.30
C LEU A 89 -20.28 31.59 19.00
N LEU A 90 -19.82 32.84 19.06
CA LEU A 90 -19.37 33.55 17.85
C LEU A 90 -18.19 32.87 17.18
N LEU A 91 -17.27 32.28 17.94
CA LEU A 91 -16.11 31.59 17.40
C LEU A 91 -16.49 30.32 16.59
N PRO A 92 -17.24 29.34 17.12
CA PRO A 92 -17.69 28.20 16.32
C PRO A 92 -18.63 28.62 15.19
N LEU A 93 -19.46 29.65 15.37
CA LEU A 93 -20.29 30.20 14.30
C LEU A 93 -19.44 30.78 13.16
N LEU A 94 -18.38 31.53 13.49
CA LEU A 94 -17.43 32.05 12.51
C LEU A 94 -16.72 30.92 11.78
N ILE A 95 -16.25 29.90 12.49
CA ILE A 95 -15.61 28.73 11.87
C ILE A 95 -16.58 28.01 10.92
N PHE A 96 -17.84 27.82 11.33
CA PHE A 96 -18.88 27.22 10.50
C PHE A 96 -19.18 28.08 9.26
N LEU A 97 -19.28 29.39 9.42
CA LEU A 97 -19.50 30.33 8.32
C LEU A 97 -18.32 30.33 7.35
N LEU A 98 -17.08 30.32 7.86
CA LEU A 98 -15.88 30.19 7.04
C LEU A 98 -15.85 28.86 6.29
N TRP A 99 -16.24 27.75 6.91
CA TRP A 99 -16.36 26.45 6.25
C TRP A 99 -17.41 26.45 5.13
N LEU A 100 -18.51 27.19 5.29
CA LEU A 100 -19.58 27.29 4.30
C LEU A 100 -19.22 28.23 3.13
N LEU A 101 -18.43 29.28 3.40
CA LEU A 101 -18.00 30.28 2.43
C LEU A 101 -16.72 29.88 1.67
N LEU A 102 -15.86 29.06 2.28
CA LEU A 102 -14.66 28.54 1.63
C LEU A 102 -15.01 27.24 0.88
N PRO A 103 -14.86 27.19 -0.45
CA PRO A 103 -15.13 25.97 -1.19
C PRO A 103 -14.26 24.83 -0.67
N GLY A 104 -14.88 23.67 -0.41
CA GLY A 104 -14.16 22.44 -0.11
C GLY A 104 -13.29 22.07 -1.30
N GLY A 105 -11.99 22.25 -1.17
CA GLY A 105 -11.01 21.75 -2.13
C GLY A 105 -10.66 20.30 -1.85
N PRO A 106 -9.98 19.62 -2.81
CA PRO A 106 -9.44 18.31 -2.54
C PRO A 106 -8.45 18.36 -1.37
N VAL A 107 -8.41 17.32 -0.55
CA VAL A 107 -7.49 17.28 0.61
C VAL A 107 -6.04 17.37 0.13
N LYS A 108 -5.74 16.76 -1.02
CA LYS A 108 -4.42 16.78 -1.64
C LYS A 108 -4.53 17.09 -3.14
N PRO A 109 -4.49 18.37 -3.54
CA PRO A 109 -4.63 18.73 -4.95
C PRO A 109 -3.46 18.16 -5.76
N VAL A 110 -3.80 17.42 -6.83
CA VAL A 110 -2.85 16.96 -7.85
C VAL A 110 -3.38 17.34 -9.23
N PRO A 111 -2.51 17.65 -10.22
CA PRO A 111 -2.95 17.99 -11.55
C PRO A 111 -3.82 16.89 -12.18
N GLY A 112 -4.97 17.26 -12.71
CA GLY A 112 -5.89 16.33 -13.34
C GLY A 112 -6.65 15.42 -12.37
N LEU A 113 -6.68 15.71 -11.07
CA LEU A 113 -7.46 14.94 -10.09
C LEU A 113 -8.95 14.87 -10.49
N ILE A 114 -9.45 13.65 -10.67
CA ILE A 114 -10.86 13.39 -11.01
C ILE A 114 -11.61 12.66 -9.90
N TYR A 115 -10.90 12.04 -8.96
CA TYR A 115 -11.51 11.33 -7.84
C TYR A 115 -10.53 11.25 -6.66
N GLU A 116 -11.04 11.46 -5.45
CA GLU A 116 -10.32 11.12 -4.22
C GLU A 116 -11.27 10.51 -3.20
N LYS A 117 -10.77 9.55 -2.42
CA LYS A 117 -11.51 8.94 -1.31
C LYS A 117 -10.56 8.33 -0.29
N GLU A 118 -10.89 8.48 0.99
CA GLU A 118 -10.24 7.75 2.07
C GLU A 118 -10.92 6.39 2.27
N SER A 119 -10.13 5.32 2.31
CA SER A 119 -10.55 3.98 2.71
C SER A 119 -9.97 3.61 4.08
N SER A 120 -10.26 2.40 4.58
CA SER A 120 -9.63 1.89 5.81
C SER A 120 -8.13 1.61 5.67
N TYR A 121 -7.62 1.56 4.43
CA TYR A 121 -6.24 1.19 4.12
C TYR A 121 -5.45 2.33 3.48
N ASN A 122 -6.08 3.10 2.61
CA ASN A 122 -5.39 4.07 1.74
C ASN A 122 -6.17 5.37 1.58
N TYR A 123 -5.43 6.45 1.40
CA TYR A 123 -5.95 7.64 0.73
C TYR A 123 -5.83 7.46 -0.77
N ILE A 124 -6.95 7.30 -1.47
CA ILE A 124 -6.99 6.92 -2.89
C ILE A 124 -7.21 8.16 -3.74
N GLN A 125 -6.41 8.34 -4.77
CA GLN A 125 -6.56 9.41 -5.76
C GLN A 125 -6.48 8.87 -7.18
N VAL A 126 -7.35 9.36 -8.06
CA VAL A 126 -7.30 9.10 -9.50
C VAL A 126 -7.12 10.43 -10.22
N ALA A 127 -6.12 10.52 -11.06
CA ALA A 127 -5.92 11.67 -11.94
C ALA A 127 -5.91 11.25 -13.41
N ASP A 128 -6.41 12.13 -14.27
CA ASP A 128 -6.30 12.04 -15.72
C ASP A 128 -5.18 12.96 -16.20
N GLN A 129 -4.12 12.37 -16.75
CA GLN A 129 -2.95 13.06 -17.27
C GLN A 129 -2.91 12.91 -18.79
N GLY A 130 -3.79 13.64 -19.48
CA GLY A 130 -3.84 13.65 -20.94
C GLY A 130 -4.32 12.32 -21.53
N GLY A 131 -5.40 11.77 -20.99
CA GLY A 131 -5.98 10.48 -21.40
C GLY A 131 -5.29 9.25 -20.80
N ARG A 132 -4.24 9.45 -19.98
CA ARG A 132 -3.67 8.40 -19.12
C ARG A 132 -4.22 8.57 -17.71
N ARG A 133 -5.01 7.61 -17.25
CA ARG A 133 -5.50 7.57 -15.87
C ARG A 133 -4.43 6.93 -14.99
N VAL A 134 -4.16 7.56 -13.85
CA VAL A 134 -3.16 7.10 -12.88
C VAL A 134 -3.79 6.99 -11.50
N LEU A 135 -3.51 5.89 -10.82
CA LEU A 135 -3.87 5.66 -9.42
C LEU A 135 -2.69 6.09 -8.55
N MET A 136 -2.97 6.92 -7.56
CA MET A 136 -2.00 7.40 -6.59
C MET A 136 -2.56 7.14 -5.19
N LEU A 137 -1.74 6.58 -4.31
CA LEU A 137 -2.14 6.23 -2.96
C LEU A 137 -1.34 7.06 -1.95
N ASN A 138 -1.96 7.40 -0.82
CA ASN A 138 -1.35 8.01 0.35
C ASN A 138 -0.55 9.28 0.03
N GLU A 139 0.77 9.16 -0.08
CA GLU A 139 1.64 10.31 -0.33
C GLU A 139 1.62 10.81 -1.77
N GLY A 140 0.99 10.08 -2.69
CA GLY A 140 0.83 10.50 -4.09
C GLY A 140 2.17 10.68 -4.84
N GLN A 141 3.26 10.15 -4.28
CA GLN A 141 4.60 10.23 -4.86
C GLN A 141 4.85 9.15 -5.92
N ALA A 142 4.08 8.05 -5.88
CA ALA A 142 4.18 6.99 -6.87
C ALA A 142 2.82 6.69 -7.52
N VAL A 143 2.91 6.23 -8.77
CA VAL A 143 1.79 5.68 -9.51
C VAL A 143 1.69 4.19 -9.18
N HIS A 144 0.51 3.75 -8.75
CA HIS A 144 0.22 2.38 -8.31
C HIS A 144 -0.59 1.59 -9.34
N SER A 145 -1.13 2.28 -10.35
CA SER A 145 -1.74 1.68 -11.53
C SER A 145 -1.87 2.76 -12.59
N ALA A 146 -1.73 2.36 -13.85
CA ALA A 146 -1.91 3.23 -14.99
C ALA A 146 -2.82 2.56 -16.03
N TYR A 147 -3.65 3.37 -16.68
CA TYR A 147 -4.52 2.93 -17.77
C TYR A 147 -4.59 4.00 -18.85
N ARG A 148 -4.37 3.60 -20.10
CA ARG A 148 -4.57 4.46 -21.27
C ARG A 148 -5.45 3.69 -22.26
N PRO A 149 -6.68 4.15 -22.55
CA PRO A 149 -7.53 3.52 -23.55
C PRO A 149 -6.81 3.36 -24.90
N GLY A 150 -6.89 2.16 -25.50
CA GLY A 150 -6.27 1.87 -26.80
C GLY A 150 -4.78 1.48 -26.75
N ASN A 151 -4.14 1.50 -25.58
CA ASN A 151 -2.77 1.05 -25.40
C ASN A 151 -2.73 -0.20 -24.52
N VAL A 152 -1.94 -1.20 -24.92
CA VAL A 152 -1.70 -2.40 -24.10
C VAL A 152 -0.71 -2.09 -23.00
N LEU A 153 0.48 -1.61 -23.35
CA LEU A 153 1.54 -1.30 -22.40
C LEU A 153 1.24 -0.02 -21.61
N SER A 154 1.45 -0.08 -20.30
CA SER A 154 1.27 1.03 -19.36
C SER A 154 2.45 2.00 -19.34
N GLY A 155 3.63 1.59 -19.81
CA GLY A 155 4.88 2.34 -19.73
C GLY A 155 5.42 2.41 -18.29
N GLY A 156 5.17 1.37 -17.51
CA GLY A 156 5.56 1.27 -16.09
C GLY A 156 6.17 -0.09 -15.77
N VAL A 157 6.33 -0.37 -14.47
CA VAL A 157 6.88 -1.65 -13.99
C VAL A 157 6.01 -2.84 -14.41
N TRP A 158 4.69 -2.64 -14.56
CA TRP A 158 3.72 -3.69 -14.88
C TRP A 158 3.97 -4.38 -16.21
N ASP A 159 4.44 -3.62 -17.22
CA ASP A 159 4.79 -4.15 -18.54
C ASP A 159 5.77 -5.33 -18.44
N TYR A 160 6.67 -5.30 -17.46
CA TYR A 160 7.72 -6.31 -17.29
C TYR A 160 7.25 -7.55 -16.53
N PHE A 161 6.12 -7.47 -15.81
CA PHE A 161 5.48 -8.68 -15.29
C PHE A 161 5.04 -9.60 -16.41
N LEU A 162 4.73 -9.08 -17.60
CA LEU A 162 4.41 -9.90 -18.76
C LEU A 162 5.54 -10.86 -19.13
N LEU A 163 6.79 -10.61 -18.75
CA LEU A 163 7.91 -11.51 -19.06
C LEU A 163 8.00 -12.73 -18.12
N ALA A 164 7.24 -12.76 -17.01
CA ALA A 164 7.33 -13.82 -16.00
C ALA A 164 7.32 -15.25 -16.58
N PRO A 165 6.40 -15.61 -17.52
CA PRO A 165 6.32 -16.98 -18.05
C PRO A 165 7.63 -17.45 -18.71
N TYR A 166 8.42 -16.53 -19.26
CA TYR A 166 9.67 -16.84 -19.95
C TYR A 166 10.85 -17.12 -19.02
N PHE A 167 10.73 -16.79 -17.73
CA PHE A 167 11.67 -17.24 -16.70
C PHE A 167 11.41 -18.69 -16.29
N GLY A 168 10.16 -19.16 -16.42
CA GLY A 168 9.75 -20.50 -16.03
C GLY A 168 10.18 -21.59 -17.00
N ALA A 169 10.05 -22.84 -16.58
CA ALA A 169 10.38 -24.01 -17.40
C ALA A 169 9.16 -24.60 -18.12
N PHE A 170 8.13 -23.79 -18.37
CA PHE A 170 6.90 -24.22 -19.04
C PHE A 170 7.16 -24.72 -20.47
N PRO A 171 6.46 -25.78 -20.92
CA PRO A 171 6.56 -26.26 -22.31
C PRO A 171 6.17 -25.20 -23.35
N ASP A 172 5.16 -24.37 -23.05
CA ASP A 172 4.72 -23.26 -23.89
C ASP A 172 4.28 -22.06 -23.00
N PRO A 173 5.10 -20.99 -22.88
CA PRO A 173 4.76 -19.79 -22.11
C PRO A 173 3.47 -19.08 -22.55
N VAL A 174 2.95 -19.40 -23.73
CA VAL A 174 1.72 -18.81 -24.28
C VAL A 174 0.47 -19.58 -23.80
N GLN A 175 0.61 -20.80 -23.28
CA GLN A 175 -0.48 -21.66 -22.81
C GLN A 175 -0.48 -21.81 -21.29
N MET A 176 -0.55 -20.69 -20.57
CA MET A 176 -0.79 -20.71 -19.13
C MET A 176 -2.25 -21.02 -18.81
N ASP A 177 -2.48 -21.76 -17.74
CA ASP A 177 -3.81 -22.08 -17.23
C ASP A 177 -4.30 -21.01 -16.25
N ARG A 178 -3.46 -20.60 -15.29
CA ARG A 178 -3.87 -19.69 -14.21
C ARG A 178 -2.74 -18.85 -13.63
N ILE A 179 -3.08 -17.61 -13.27
CA ILE A 179 -2.17 -16.62 -12.70
C ILE A 179 -2.75 -16.06 -11.40
N CYS A 180 -1.89 -15.87 -10.39
CA CYS A 180 -2.23 -15.14 -9.17
C CYS A 180 -1.53 -13.78 -9.16
N MET A 181 -2.28 -12.70 -8.89
CA MET A 181 -1.73 -11.36 -8.72
C MET A 181 -2.03 -10.86 -7.31
N ILE A 182 -1.02 -10.85 -6.45
CA ILE A 182 -1.10 -10.30 -5.09
C ILE A 182 -0.76 -8.81 -5.13
N GLY A 183 -1.73 -7.96 -4.82
CA GLY A 183 -1.67 -6.52 -5.09
C GLY A 183 -2.17 -6.23 -6.51
N LEU A 184 -3.48 -6.38 -6.73
CA LEU A 184 -4.10 -6.13 -8.04
C LEU A 184 -4.18 -4.63 -8.37
N ALA A 185 -4.26 -3.77 -7.35
CA ALA A 185 -4.54 -2.35 -7.50
C ALA A 185 -5.76 -2.11 -8.41
N ALA A 186 -5.65 -1.21 -9.39
CA ALA A 186 -6.71 -0.94 -10.35
C ALA A 186 -6.62 -1.79 -11.64
N GLY A 187 -5.88 -2.90 -11.63
CA GLY A 187 -5.94 -3.94 -12.67
C GLY A 187 -5.04 -3.72 -13.90
N THR A 188 -3.97 -2.92 -13.79
CA THR A 188 -3.05 -2.69 -14.92
C THR A 188 -2.44 -3.99 -15.44
N ALA A 189 -1.82 -4.78 -14.56
CA ALA A 189 -1.18 -6.04 -14.94
C ALA A 189 -2.20 -7.07 -15.45
N SER A 190 -3.38 -7.20 -14.83
CA SER A 190 -4.40 -8.17 -15.29
C SER A 190 -4.92 -7.85 -16.69
N LYS A 191 -5.08 -6.55 -17.00
CA LYS A 191 -5.45 -6.08 -18.33
C LYS A 191 -4.37 -6.37 -19.36
N GLU A 192 -3.12 -6.07 -19.04
CA GLU A 192 -1.96 -6.37 -19.87
C GLU A 192 -1.86 -7.87 -20.16
N TYR A 193 -1.99 -8.72 -19.13
CA TYR A 193 -1.96 -10.17 -19.27
C TYR A 193 -3.07 -10.69 -20.18
N THR A 194 -4.30 -10.21 -19.99
CA THR A 194 -5.44 -10.60 -20.84
C THR A 194 -5.25 -10.18 -22.29
N ALA A 195 -4.66 -9.00 -22.53
CA ALA A 195 -4.39 -8.51 -23.87
C ALA A 195 -3.27 -9.27 -24.60
N ILE A 196 -2.28 -9.79 -23.87
CA ILE A 196 -1.11 -10.47 -24.43
C ILE A 196 -1.31 -11.98 -24.55
N TYR A 197 -1.82 -12.62 -23.50
CA TYR A 197 -1.95 -14.07 -23.39
C TYR A 197 -3.37 -14.58 -23.64
N GLY A 198 -4.32 -13.68 -23.88
CA GLY A 198 -5.73 -14.05 -24.02
C GLY A 198 -6.39 -14.35 -22.67
N PRO A 199 -7.51 -15.09 -22.66
CA PRO A 199 -8.36 -15.25 -21.48
C PRO A 199 -7.82 -16.29 -20.47
N VAL A 200 -6.54 -16.21 -20.11
CA VAL A 200 -5.96 -16.99 -18.99
C VAL A 200 -6.69 -16.67 -17.70
N ALA A 201 -6.95 -17.66 -16.84
CA ALA A 201 -7.65 -17.39 -15.58
C ALA A 201 -6.76 -16.55 -14.64
N ILE A 202 -7.26 -15.42 -14.15
CA ILE A 202 -6.52 -14.52 -13.26
C ILE A 202 -7.25 -14.42 -11.92
N ASP A 203 -6.59 -14.84 -10.85
CA ASP A 203 -7.01 -14.56 -9.48
C ASP A 203 -6.26 -13.31 -8.98
N GLY A 204 -6.96 -12.17 -8.95
CA GLY A 204 -6.44 -10.90 -8.46
C GLY A 204 -6.81 -10.68 -7.00
N VAL A 205 -5.81 -10.52 -6.13
CA VAL A 205 -6.00 -10.32 -4.68
C VAL A 205 -5.67 -8.88 -4.33
N GLU A 206 -6.67 -8.14 -3.83
CA GLU A 206 -6.54 -6.75 -3.42
C GLU A 206 -7.05 -6.59 -1.99
N LEU A 207 -6.27 -5.94 -1.12
CA LEU A 207 -6.66 -5.77 0.27
C LEU A 207 -7.78 -4.73 0.42
N ASP A 208 -7.80 -3.71 -0.43
CA ASP A 208 -8.68 -2.56 -0.32
C ASP A 208 -9.88 -2.64 -1.30
N PRO A 209 -11.12 -2.89 -0.80
CA PRO A 209 -12.30 -2.97 -1.67
C PRO A 209 -12.58 -1.67 -2.44
N GLU A 210 -12.17 -0.51 -1.91
CA GLU A 210 -12.37 0.77 -2.58
C GLU A 210 -11.47 0.90 -3.82
N ILE A 211 -10.27 0.31 -3.79
CA ILE A 211 -9.37 0.26 -4.94
C ILE A 211 -9.97 -0.62 -6.05
N VAL A 212 -10.58 -1.75 -5.70
CA VAL A 212 -11.30 -2.60 -6.67
C VAL A 212 -12.43 -1.82 -7.35
N GLY A 213 -13.21 -1.07 -6.56
CA GLY A 213 -14.25 -0.17 -7.09
C GLY A 213 -13.69 0.90 -8.02
N VAL A 214 -12.55 1.48 -7.67
CA VAL A 214 -11.83 2.44 -8.51
C VAL A 214 -11.34 1.82 -9.81
N GLY A 215 -10.78 0.61 -9.78
CA GLY A 215 -10.35 -0.12 -10.97
C GLY A 215 -11.49 -0.33 -11.96
N ARG A 216 -12.65 -0.79 -11.48
CA ARG A 216 -13.84 -0.97 -12.31
C ARG A 216 -14.37 0.35 -12.88
N ARG A 217 -14.42 1.41 -12.07
CA ARG A 217 -15.03 2.69 -12.47
C ARG A 217 -14.14 3.53 -13.37
N PHE A 218 -12.83 3.54 -13.12
CA PHE A 218 -11.90 4.47 -13.74
C PHE A 218 -10.83 3.79 -14.59
N PHE A 219 -10.53 2.50 -14.43
CA PHE A 219 -9.45 1.83 -15.17
C PHE A 219 -9.96 0.77 -16.15
N ALA A 220 -11.28 0.67 -16.30
CA ALA A 220 -11.94 -0.35 -17.11
C ALA A 220 -11.48 -1.76 -16.73
N MET A 221 -11.33 -2.06 -15.43
CA MET A 221 -10.98 -3.39 -14.94
C MET A 221 -12.20 -4.32 -15.04
N ASP A 222 -12.49 -4.79 -16.24
CA ASP A 222 -13.69 -5.53 -16.65
C ASP A 222 -13.37 -6.85 -17.40
N GLU A 223 -12.13 -7.34 -17.28
CA GLU A 223 -11.69 -8.59 -17.89
C GLU A 223 -12.57 -9.77 -17.45
N PRO A 224 -13.15 -10.55 -18.38
CA PRO A 224 -14.07 -11.64 -18.03
C PRO A 224 -13.36 -12.83 -17.35
N ASN A 225 -12.04 -12.92 -17.53
CA ASN A 225 -11.16 -13.93 -16.96
C ASN A 225 -10.53 -13.50 -15.62
N LEU A 226 -10.85 -12.32 -15.11
CA LEU A 226 -10.36 -11.80 -13.82
C LEU A 226 -11.36 -12.06 -12.69
N GLN A 227 -10.97 -12.91 -11.74
CA GLN A 227 -11.67 -13.10 -10.48
C GLN A 227 -10.96 -12.29 -9.38
N VAL A 228 -11.68 -11.35 -8.77
CA VAL A 228 -11.13 -10.47 -7.73
C VAL A 228 -11.50 -10.97 -6.33
N TYR A 229 -10.49 -11.10 -5.46
CA TYR A 229 -10.64 -11.44 -4.04
C TYR A 229 -10.23 -10.25 -3.19
N VAL A 230 -11.14 -9.78 -2.32
CA VAL A 230 -10.86 -8.68 -1.39
C VAL A 230 -10.37 -9.25 -0.05
N GLU A 231 -9.10 -9.65 0.01
CA GLU A 231 -8.49 -10.32 1.15
C GLU A 231 -6.98 -10.01 1.22
N ASP A 232 -6.32 -10.40 2.31
CA ASP A 232 -4.85 -10.39 2.38
C ASP A 232 -4.24 -11.47 1.48
N GLY A 233 -3.19 -11.13 0.72
CA GLY A 233 -2.56 -12.04 -0.25
C GLY A 233 -2.04 -13.35 0.34
N ARG A 234 -1.41 -13.30 1.52
CA ARG A 234 -0.91 -14.51 2.19
C ARG A 234 -2.04 -15.31 2.84
N TYR A 235 -3.07 -14.64 3.32
CA TYR A 235 -4.28 -15.33 3.78
C TYR A 235 -4.96 -16.09 2.64
N PHE A 236 -5.14 -15.45 1.48
CA PHE A 236 -5.70 -16.05 0.28
C PHE A 236 -4.90 -17.30 -0.16
N LEU A 237 -3.58 -17.18 -0.32
CA LEU A 237 -2.73 -18.29 -0.76
C LEU A 237 -2.77 -19.49 0.19
N ARG A 238 -2.96 -19.27 1.50
CA ARG A 238 -3.10 -20.39 2.46
C ARG A 238 -4.39 -21.17 2.28
N ARG A 239 -5.42 -20.54 1.75
CA ARG A 239 -6.81 -21.02 1.83
C ARG A 239 -7.38 -21.47 0.48
N THR A 240 -6.85 -20.94 -0.62
CA THR A 240 -7.19 -21.41 -1.96
C THR A 240 -6.77 -22.88 -2.15
N ASP A 241 -7.37 -23.58 -3.11
CA ASP A 241 -6.93 -24.91 -3.58
C ASP A 241 -6.31 -24.85 -4.99
N HIS A 242 -6.25 -23.65 -5.57
CA HIS A 242 -5.66 -23.44 -6.89
C HIS A 242 -4.12 -23.45 -6.83
N THR A 243 -3.53 -23.92 -7.91
CA THR A 243 -2.13 -23.76 -8.27
C THR A 243 -1.99 -22.84 -9.49
N TYR A 244 -0.81 -22.26 -9.67
CA TYR A 244 -0.59 -21.17 -10.62
C TYR A 244 0.68 -21.38 -11.44
N ASP A 245 0.66 -20.96 -12.69
CA ASP A 245 1.86 -20.89 -13.52
C ASP A 245 2.68 -19.65 -13.14
N VAL A 246 2.00 -18.55 -12.88
CA VAL A 246 2.64 -17.30 -12.46
C VAL A 246 1.99 -16.79 -11.18
N ILE A 247 2.83 -16.46 -10.20
CA ILE A 247 2.43 -15.68 -9.03
C ILE A 247 3.19 -14.36 -9.06
N ILE A 248 2.47 -13.25 -9.18
CA ILE A 248 3.01 -11.90 -9.09
C ILE A 248 2.73 -11.35 -7.69
N ALA A 249 3.74 -10.75 -7.07
CA ALA A 249 3.59 -9.98 -5.84
C ALA A 249 3.97 -8.52 -6.09
N ASP A 250 2.96 -7.66 -6.17
CA ASP A 250 3.04 -6.20 -6.32
C ASP A 250 2.26 -5.49 -5.20
N ALA A 251 2.45 -5.93 -3.96
CA ALA A 251 1.72 -5.40 -2.81
C ALA A 251 2.56 -4.39 -2.02
N TYR A 252 2.11 -3.14 -2.01
CA TYR A 252 2.73 -2.06 -1.22
C TYR A 252 1.75 -1.45 -0.23
N ARG A 253 2.23 -1.26 1.00
CA ARG A 253 1.70 -0.26 1.93
C ARG A 253 2.76 0.82 2.05
N GLN A 254 2.71 1.81 1.15
CA GLN A 254 3.81 2.76 0.99
C GLN A 254 4.31 3.33 2.34
N PRO A 255 5.63 3.40 2.53
CA PRO A 255 6.70 3.05 1.57
C PRO A 255 7.15 1.58 1.57
N TYR A 256 6.45 0.66 2.25
CA TYR A 256 6.94 -0.71 2.50
C TYR A 256 6.15 -1.78 1.74
N ILE A 257 6.81 -2.91 1.48
CA ILE A 257 6.12 -4.18 1.24
C ILE A 257 5.71 -4.72 2.62
N PRO A 258 4.45 -5.15 2.85
CA PRO A 258 4.05 -5.74 4.13
C PRO A 258 4.98 -6.88 4.54
N PHE A 259 5.52 -6.84 5.76
CA PHE A 259 6.61 -7.73 6.17
C PHE A 259 6.27 -9.21 5.94
N HIS A 260 5.02 -9.62 6.19
CA HIS A 260 4.57 -11.00 6.07
C HIS A 260 4.49 -11.50 4.62
N LEU A 261 4.69 -10.64 3.62
CA LEU A 261 4.82 -10.96 2.18
C LEU A 261 6.28 -10.95 1.70
N THR A 262 7.25 -10.87 2.61
CA THR A 262 8.68 -10.81 2.27
C THR A 262 9.50 -11.92 2.93
N THR A 263 8.85 -12.80 3.68
CA THR A 263 9.51 -13.83 4.49
C THR A 263 9.73 -15.11 3.72
N ARG A 264 10.70 -15.91 4.17
CA ARG A 264 10.94 -17.26 3.68
C ARG A 264 9.67 -18.11 3.76
N GLU A 265 8.89 -17.99 4.84
CA GLU A 265 7.64 -18.74 5.01
C GLU A 265 6.56 -18.32 3.99
N PHE A 266 6.52 -17.04 3.60
CA PHE A 266 5.66 -16.60 2.50
C PHE A 266 6.14 -17.17 1.16
N PHE A 267 7.44 -17.13 0.88
CA PHE A 267 7.97 -17.66 -0.37
C PHE A 267 7.81 -19.19 -0.47
N ALA A 268 7.96 -19.92 0.63
CA ALA A 268 7.66 -21.35 0.69
C ALA A 268 6.18 -21.62 0.36
N LEU A 269 5.26 -20.84 0.92
CA LEU A 269 3.85 -20.92 0.56
C LEU A 269 3.61 -20.62 -0.93
N THR A 270 4.30 -19.63 -1.52
CA THR A 270 4.15 -19.38 -2.96
C THR A 270 4.67 -20.55 -3.79
N LEU A 271 5.78 -21.17 -3.39
CA LEU A 271 6.34 -22.36 -4.05
C LEU A 271 5.36 -23.54 -4.02
N GLU A 272 4.69 -23.78 -2.89
CA GLU A 272 3.66 -24.82 -2.73
C GLU A 272 2.45 -24.61 -3.64
N ARG A 273 2.19 -23.37 -4.08
CA ARG A 273 1.06 -23.02 -4.95
C ARG A 273 1.43 -22.86 -6.43
N LEU A 274 2.65 -23.21 -6.81
CA LEU A 274 3.08 -23.17 -8.20
C LEU A 274 2.86 -24.52 -8.89
N ASN A 275 2.45 -24.48 -10.15
CA ASN A 275 2.54 -25.62 -11.07
C ASN A 275 4.00 -25.94 -11.37
N ASP A 276 4.28 -27.13 -11.91
CA ASP A 276 5.63 -27.49 -12.35
C ASP A 276 6.10 -26.54 -13.48
N GLY A 277 7.32 -26.03 -13.35
CA GLY A 277 7.85 -24.96 -14.21
C GLY A 277 7.42 -23.54 -13.79
N GLY A 278 6.57 -23.44 -12.76
CA GLY A 278 6.10 -22.26 -12.03
C GLY A 278 7.11 -21.14 -11.79
N VAL A 279 6.65 -19.89 -11.81
CA VAL A 279 7.46 -18.74 -11.38
C VAL A 279 6.75 -17.81 -10.40
N VAL A 280 7.54 -17.26 -9.49
CA VAL A 280 7.13 -16.16 -8.63
C VAL A 280 7.93 -14.91 -9.00
N MET A 281 7.25 -13.79 -9.20
CA MET A 281 7.88 -12.51 -9.54
C MET A 281 7.42 -11.42 -8.56
N VAL A 282 8.38 -10.81 -7.88
CA VAL A 282 8.15 -9.83 -6.82
C VAL A 282 8.67 -8.47 -7.24
N ASN A 283 7.85 -7.43 -7.15
CA ASN A 283 8.30 -6.06 -7.39
C ASN A 283 8.93 -5.45 -6.14
N ALA A 284 10.15 -4.94 -6.28
CA ALA A 284 10.91 -4.31 -5.22
C ALA A 284 11.38 -2.90 -5.63
N GLY A 285 11.03 -1.90 -4.83
CA GLY A 285 11.57 -0.54 -4.95
C GLY A 285 13.08 -0.48 -4.62
N ARG A 286 13.79 0.40 -5.30
CA ARG A 286 15.23 0.67 -5.10
C ARG A 286 15.54 2.14 -5.43
N THR A 287 16.78 2.58 -5.21
CA THR A 287 17.26 3.85 -5.81
C THR A 287 18.13 3.54 -7.04
N ALA A 288 18.85 4.54 -7.56
CA ALA A 288 19.84 4.32 -8.61
C ALA A 288 21.06 3.51 -8.11
N SER A 289 21.42 3.66 -6.83
CA SER A 289 22.62 3.08 -6.23
C SER A 289 22.32 2.03 -5.14
N ASP A 290 21.14 2.06 -4.51
CA ASP A 290 20.80 1.25 -3.35
C ASP A 290 19.80 0.14 -3.68
N PHE A 291 20.34 -1.09 -3.75
CA PHE A 291 19.61 -2.32 -4.06
C PHE A 291 19.34 -3.19 -2.82
N ARG A 292 19.51 -2.66 -1.61
CA ARG A 292 19.47 -3.49 -0.39
C ARG A 292 18.15 -4.24 -0.22
N LEU A 293 16.99 -3.61 -0.50
CA LEU A 293 15.70 -4.30 -0.44
C LEU A 293 15.63 -5.44 -1.46
N VAL A 294 16.07 -5.19 -2.70
CA VAL A 294 16.14 -6.18 -3.79
C VAL A 294 17.01 -7.37 -3.37
N HIS A 295 18.20 -7.11 -2.83
CA HIS A 295 19.13 -8.17 -2.40
C HIS A 295 18.59 -8.96 -1.21
N VAL A 296 17.94 -8.32 -0.24
CA VAL A 296 17.33 -9.02 0.91
C VAL A 296 16.18 -9.93 0.47
N LEU A 297 15.32 -9.47 -0.45
CA LEU A 297 14.27 -10.30 -1.03
C LEU A 297 14.87 -11.46 -1.82
N ALA A 298 15.89 -11.19 -2.65
CA ALA A 298 16.56 -12.23 -3.44
C ALA A 298 17.27 -13.27 -2.56
N SER A 299 17.97 -12.85 -1.49
CA SER A 299 18.55 -13.75 -0.50
C SER A 299 17.49 -14.58 0.22
N THR A 300 16.36 -14.00 0.57
CA THR A 300 15.26 -14.72 1.23
C THR A 300 14.60 -15.73 0.28
N MET A 301 14.39 -15.36 -0.98
CA MET A 301 13.84 -16.25 -2.00
C MET A 301 14.78 -17.41 -2.32
N ARG A 302 16.11 -17.22 -2.26
CA ARG A 302 17.10 -18.28 -2.49
C ARG A 302 17.09 -19.41 -1.45
N GLU A 303 16.49 -19.19 -0.29
CA GLU A 303 16.29 -20.24 0.71
C GLU A 303 15.19 -21.25 0.30
N VAL A 304 14.41 -20.92 -0.74
CA VAL A 304 13.22 -21.66 -1.15
C VAL A 304 13.27 -22.06 -2.62
N PHE A 305 13.70 -21.14 -3.50
CA PHE A 305 13.75 -21.34 -4.94
C PHE A 305 15.14 -21.78 -5.39
N GLU A 306 15.19 -22.69 -6.37
CA GLU A 306 16.42 -23.25 -6.91
C GLU A 306 17.25 -22.20 -7.65
N THR A 307 16.61 -21.32 -8.41
CA THR A 307 17.29 -20.15 -9.00
C THR A 307 16.49 -18.88 -8.77
N VAL A 308 17.21 -17.82 -8.37
CA VAL A 308 16.68 -16.47 -8.26
C VAL A 308 17.37 -15.56 -9.29
N LEU A 309 16.56 -14.88 -10.09
CA LEU A 309 17.01 -13.88 -11.06
C LEU A 309 16.50 -12.49 -10.66
N ILE A 310 17.17 -11.45 -11.12
CA ILE A 310 16.76 -10.06 -10.94
C ILE A 310 16.71 -9.40 -12.31
N LEU A 311 15.58 -8.75 -12.60
CA LEU A 311 15.40 -7.86 -13.74
C LEU A 311 15.30 -6.41 -13.23
N ASP A 312 16.31 -5.59 -13.55
CA ASP A 312 16.23 -4.16 -13.25
C ASP A 312 15.39 -3.45 -14.31
N VAL A 313 14.27 -2.86 -13.88
CA VAL A 313 13.34 -2.25 -14.82
C VAL A 313 13.86 -0.88 -15.27
N PRO A 314 14.02 -0.64 -16.59
CA PRO A 314 14.54 0.62 -17.10
C PRO A 314 13.53 1.77 -16.92
N GLY A 315 14.04 2.97 -16.68
CA GLY A 315 13.22 4.19 -16.58
C GLY A 315 12.41 4.33 -15.29
N VAL A 316 12.43 3.32 -14.42
CA VAL A 316 11.78 3.36 -13.10
C VAL A 316 12.71 2.85 -11.99
N SER A 317 12.37 3.16 -10.76
CA SER A 317 13.15 2.84 -9.56
C SER A 317 12.73 1.49 -8.95
N ASN A 318 12.56 0.48 -9.82
CA ASN A 318 12.06 -0.84 -9.44
C ASN A 318 12.95 -1.95 -10.03
N SER A 319 12.99 -3.07 -9.33
CA SER A 319 13.55 -4.34 -9.83
C SER A 319 12.56 -5.45 -9.56
N LEU A 320 12.50 -6.41 -10.47
CA LEU A 320 11.69 -7.61 -10.33
C LEU A 320 12.59 -8.75 -9.89
N VAL A 321 12.31 -9.33 -8.72
CA VAL A 321 13.00 -10.51 -8.20
C VAL A 321 12.18 -11.74 -8.57
N VAL A 322 12.81 -12.67 -9.29
CA VAL A 322 12.13 -13.82 -9.90
C VAL A 322 12.65 -15.10 -9.27
N GLY A 323 11.78 -15.92 -8.69
CA GLY A 323 12.08 -17.25 -8.19
C GLY A 323 11.57 -18.33 -9.14
N THR A 324 12.43 -19.30 -9.44
CA THR A 324 12.12 -20.43 -10.32
C THR A 324 12.30 -21.75 -9.56
N GLN A 325 11.42 -22.73 -9.80
CA GLN A 325 11.49 -24.04 -9.14
C GLN A 325 12.65 -24.90 -9.64
N GLN A 326 13.00 -24.76 -10.92
CA GLN A 326 14.00 -25.56 -11.60
C GLN A 326 15.27 -24.73 -11.87
N PRO A 327 16.45 -25.36 -11.96
CA PRO A 327 17.67 -24.66 -12.33
C PRO A 327 17.50 -23.93 -13.66
N THR A 328 17.64 -22.60 -13.62
CA THR A 328 17.37 -21.74 -14.78
C THR A 328 18.58 -20.87 -15.07
N THR A 329 19.13 -20.96 -16.28
CA THR A 329 20.28 -20.11 -16.67
C THR A 329 19.81 -18.85 -17.38
N LEU A 330 20.65 -17.80 -17.34
CA LEU A 330 20.39 -16.57 -18.08
C LEU A 330 20.23 -16.83 -19.59
N ASP A 331 21.06 -17.71 -20.15
CA ASP A 331 21.01 -18.05 -21.58
C ASP A 331 19.68 -18.70 -21.98
N GLN A 332 19.12 -19.58 -21.12
CA GLN A 332 17.80 -20.16 -21.35
C GLN A 332 16.70 -19.11 -21.34
N VAL A 333 16.74 -18.16 -20.40
CA VAL A 333 15.77 -17.06 -20.34
C VAL A 333 15.88 -16.19 -21.59
N CYS A 334 17.09 -15.78 -21.98
CA CYS A 334 17.31 -15.00 -23.20
C CYS A 334 16.81 -15.74 -24.45
N GLN A 335 17.13 -17.03 -24.58
CA GLN A 335 16.67 -17.83 -25.72
C GLN A 335 15.13 -17.90 -25.78
N ARG A 336 14.45 -18.04 -24.64
CA ARG A 336 12.97 -18.03 -24.58
C ARG A 336 12.44 -16.64 -24.94
N LEU A 337 13.04 -15.56 -24.45
CA LEU A 337 12.64 -14.19 -24.80
C LEU A 337 12.79 -13.91 -26.30
N ASP A 338 13.81 -14.46 -26.96
CA ASP A 338 14.02 -14.34 -28.41
C ASP A 338 12.91 -15.03 -29.24
N THR A 339 12.12 -15.93 -28.64
CA THR A 339 10.98 -16.57 -29.31
C THR A 339 9.71 -15.71 -29.33
N ILE A 340 9.70 -14.57 -28.62
CA ILE A 340 8.53 -13.71 -28.51
C ILE A 340 8.17 -13.10 -29.88
N SER A 341 6.99 -13.45 -30.38
CA SER A 341 6.45 -12.94 -31.65
C SER A 341 5.47 -11.78 -31.48
N ASN A 342 4.87 -11.61 -30.29
CA ASN A 342 3.97 -10.50 -30.00
C ASN A 342 4.74 -9.17 -29.98
N VAL A 343 4.33 -8.20 -30.80
CA VAL A 343 5.05 -6.94 -31.01
C VAL A 343 5.24 -6.13 -29.72
N TRP A 344 4.21 -6.07 -28.87
CA TRP A 344 4.29 -5.33 -27.60
C TRP A 344 5.20 -6.04 -26.62
N LEU A 345 5.07 -7.36 -26.51
CA LEU A 345 5.91 -8.14 -25.60
C LEU A 345 7.38 -8.15 -26.04
N ALA A 346 7.64 -8.22 -27.35
CA ALA A 346 8.99 -8.13 -27.92
C ALA A 346 9.63 -6.77 -27.62
N GLN A 347 8.86 -5.68 -27.62
CA GLN A 347 9.34 -4.36 -27.20
C GLN A 347 9.81 -4.39 -25.73
N VAL A 348 9.02 -4.98 -24.83
CA VAL A 348 9.39 -5.11 -23.40
C VAL A 348 10.62 -6.00 -23.23
N ALA A 349 10.66 -7.14 -23.92
CA ALA A 349 11.80 -8.07 -23.88
C ALA A 349 13.11 -7.42 -24.35
N ASN A 350 13.07 -6.66 -25.44
CA ASN A 350 14.22 -5.89 -25.94
C ASN A 350 14.71 -4.83 -24.94
N GLN A 351 13.80 -4.21 -24.19
CA GLN A 351 14.16 -3.26 -23.13
C GLN A 351 14.72 -3.97 -21.89
N ALA A 352 14.26 -5.19 -21.60
CA ALA A 352 14.78 -6.02 -20.51
C ALA A 352 16.15 -6.65 -20.84
N ALA A 353 16.48 -6.79 -22.13
CA ALA A 353 17.74 -7.38 -22.58
C ALA A 353 18.95 -6.66 -21.95
N GLY A 354 19.89 -7.46 -21.43
CA GLY A 354 21.08 -6.96 -20.71
C GLY A 354 20.83 -6.43 -19.30
N ARG A 355 19.59 -6.49 -18.78
CA ARG A 355 19.22 -6.05 -17.42
C ARG A 355 18.78 -7.20 -16.51
N ILE A 356 18.84 -8.43 -17.01
CA ILE A 356 18.57 -9.65 -16.27
C ILE A 356 19.90 -10.22 -15.75
N ARG A 357 19.95 -10.57 -14.47
CA ARG A 357 21.09 -11.26 -13.86
C ARG A 357 20.63 -12.38 -12.94
N VAL A 358 21.43 -13.43 -12.83
CA VAL A 358 21.26 -14.45 -11.79
C VAL A 358 21.80 -13.87 -10.48
N PHE A 359 21.03 -13.96 -9.40
CA PHE A 359 21.46 -13.47 -8.10
C PHE A 359 22.34 -14.51 -7.40
N SER A 360 23.64 -14.19 -7.27
CA SER A 360 24.63 -15.07 -6.63
C SER A 360 24.96 -14.70 -5.18
N GLY A 361 24.44 -13.59 -4.65
CA GLY A 361 24.84 -13.05 -3.34
C GLY A 361 24.27 -13.79 -2.12
N GLU A 362 24.94 -13.59 -0.98
CA GLU A 362 24.45 -13.96 0.35
C GLU A 362 24.06 -12.70 1.13
N GLY A 363 23.01 -12.77 1.94
CA GLY A 363 22.44 -11.61 2.59
C GLY A 363 21.50 -11.95 3.73
N LEU A 364 20.90 -10.92 4.32
CA LEU A 364 19.89 -11.10 5.37
C LEU A 364 18.69 -11.87 4.80
N VAL A 365 18.31 -12.94 5.50
CA VAL A 365 17.09 -13.71 5.25
C VAL A 365 16.00 -13.22 6.18
N LEU A 366 14.83 -12.89 5.62
CA LEU A 366 13.65 -12.48 6.38
C LEU A 366 12.82 -13.72 6.75
N THR A 367 12.42 -13.81 8.02
CA THR A 367 11.52 -14.85 8.52
C THR A 367 10.35 -14.22 9.26
N ASP A 368 9.27 -14.96 9.48
CA ASP A 368 8.11 -14.45 10.25
C ASP A 368 8.50 -13.95 11.65
N GLY A 369 9.54 -14.53 12.27
CA GLY A 369 10.08 -14.08 13.55
C GLY A 369 11.07 -12.91 13.47
N ARG A 370 11.56 -12.57 12.26
CA ARG A 370 12.55 -11.51 12.04
C ARG A 370 12.49 -10.97 10.60
N ALA A 371 11.66 -9.93 10.39
CA ALA A 371 11.53 -9.24 9.11
C ALA A 371 11.54 -7.70 9.29
N PRO A 372 12.71 -7.06 9.49
CA PRO A 372 12.80 -5.63 9.74
C PRO A 372 12.68 -4.78 8.46
N VAL A 373 11.63 -5.03 7.66
CA VAL A 373 11.43 -4.39 6.35
C VAL A 373 11.33 -2.87 6.50
N GLU A 374 10.60 -2.39 7.50
CA GLU A 374 10.41 -0.97 7.73
C GLU A 374 11.72 -0.26 8.06
N GLN A 375 12.55 -0.88 8.90
CA GLN A 375 13.87 -0.33 9.28
C GLN A 375 14.82 -0.28 8.07
N LEU A 376 14.80 -1.33 7.24
CA LEU A 376 15.60 -1.37 6.01
C LEU A 376 15.18 -0.24 5.06
N THR A 377 13.90 -0.13 4.76
CA THR A 377 13.36 0.92 3.87
C THR A 377 13.63 2.32 4.42
N HIS A 378 13.44 2.56 5.71
CA HIS A 378 13.79 3.84 6.33
C HIS A 378 15.25 4.22 6.12
N SER A 379 16.16 3.25 6.26
CA SER A 379 17.59 3.50 6.05
C SER A 379 17.94 3.80 4.59
N ILE A 380 17.16 3.30 3.63
CA ILE A 380 17.32 3.63 2.20
C ILE A 380 16.85 5.05 1.94
N ILE A 381 15.65 5.40 2.43
CA ILE A 381 15.08 6.75 2.28
C ILE A 381 15.98 7.80 2.93
N LEU A 382 16.45 7.55 4.15
CA LEU A 382 17.31 8.49 4.86
C LEU A 382 18.62 8.72 4.11
N ARG A 383 19.23 7.66 3.58
CA ARG A 383 20.46 7.77 2.79
C ARG A 383 20.23 8.59 1.52
N TYR A 384 19.16 8.28 0.78
CA TYR A 384 18.76 9.01 -0.42
C TYR A 384 18.61 10.52 -0.16
N VAL A 385 17.93 10.90 0.93
CA VAL A 385 17.74 12.30 1.31
C VAL A 385 19.04 12.98 1.76
N LEU A 386 19.91 12.28 2.49
CA LEU A 386 21.17 12.83 3.01
C LEU A 386 22.26 12.94 1.94
N GLU A 387 22.31 12.00 1.00
CA GLU A 387 23.34 11.92 -0.04
C GLU A 387 22.92 12.66 -1.33
N GLY A 388 21.65 13.04 -1.45
CA GLY A 388 21.15 13.90 -2.53
C GLY A 388 21.10 13.21 -3.90
N GLU A 389 20.83 11.91 -3.91
CA GLU A 389 20.71 11.10 -5.13
C GLU A 389 19.37 11.28 -5.87
#